data_AF-A0A7V3P859-F1
#
_entry.id   AF-A0A7V3P859-F1
#
_cell.length_a   1.000
_cell.length_b   1.000
_cell.length_c   1.000
_cell.angle_alpha   90.00
_cell.angle_beta   90.00
_cell.angle_gamma   90.00
#
_symmetry.space_group_name_H-M   'P 1'
#
loop_
_entity.id
_entity.type
_entity.pdbx_description
1 polymer ?
#
loop_
_entity_poly.entity_id
_entity_poly.type
_entity_poly.pdbx_seq_one_letter_code
_entity_poly.pdbx_strand_id
1 'polypeptide(L)'
;MPESGSHRRVKNRAAGREGETEVPVRRGRLDAVTPTQAIEVERSGRMDRLEHAAAKLKASGKPEKILQVPQKDMQKAIEAMKNQRVEGTVKNLSGTKSKHVSKGV
;
A
#
# COMPACT_ATOMS: atom_id res chain seq x y z
N MET A 1 9.95 17.79 -6.64
CA MET A 1 10.49 17.39 -5.33
C MET A 1 11.06 15.99 -5.44
N PRO A 2 12.32 15.74 -5.05
CA PRO A 2 12.89 14.39 -5.06
C PRO A 2 12.27 13.55 -3.93
N GLU A 3 12.04 12.26 -4.17
CA GLU A 3 11.58 11.35 -3.12
C GLU A 3 12.54 11.38 -1.92
N SER A 4 12.00 11.49 -0.70
CA SER A 4 12.78 11.37 0.53
C SER A 4 13.49 10.01 0.56
N GLY A 5 14.79 9.98 0.90
CA GLY A 5 15.55 8.72 1.05
C GLY A 5 14.91 7.74 2.04
N SER A 6 14.12 8.25 2.99
CA SER A 6 13.33 7.41 3.89
C SER A 6 12.25 6.64 3.13
N HIS A 7 11.61 7.24 2.12
CA HIS A 7 10.61 6.62 1.25
C HIS A 7 11.20 5.42 0.51
N ARG A 8 12.33 5.64 -0.16
CA ARG A 8 13.08 4.61 -0.90
C ARG A 8 13.45 3.40 -0.03
N ARG A 9 13.87 3.62 1.22
CA ARG A 9 14.21 2.52 2.15
C ARG A 9 13.02 1.62 2.49
N VAL A 10 11.81 2.16 2.61
CA VAL A 10 10.64 1.33 2.90
C VAL A 10 10.13 0.62 1.66
N LYS A 11 10.24 1.23 0.46
CA LYS A 11 9.96 0.49 -0.79
C LYS A 11 10.85 -0.74 -0.92
N ASN A 12 12.16 -0.56 -0.74
CA ASN A 12 13.12 -1.67 -0.77
C ASN A 12 12.84 -2.73 0.31
N ARG A 13 12.43 -2.31 1.50
CA ARG A 13 12.06 -3.24 2.58
C ARG A 13 10.75 -3.96 2.28
N ALA A 14 9.78 -3.30 1.66
CA ALA A 14 8.51 -3.87 1.27
C ALA A 14 8.68 -4.92 0.16
N ALA A 15 9.52 -4.63 -0.84
CA ALA A 15 9.84 -5.55 -1.93
C ALA A 15 10.56 -6.82 -1.45
N GLY A 16 11.44 -6.71 -0.45
CA GLY A 16 12.23 -7.86 0.00
C GLY A 16 13.24 -8.31 -1.07
N ARG A 17 13.71 -9.56 -0.97
CA ARG A 17 14.80 -10.09 -1.84
C ARG A 17 14.33 -10.44 -3.27
N GLU A 18 13.03 -10.61 -3.46
CA GLU A 18 12.40 -11.10 -4.69
C GLU A 18 11.35 -10.12 -5.26
N GLY A 19 11.16 -8.95 -4.63
CA GLY A 19 10.21 -7.95 -5.08
C GLY A 19 10.83 -6.90 -5.99
N GLU A 20 10.05 -6.48 -6.96
CA GLU A 20 10.37 -5.33 -7.80
C GLU A 20 9.80 -4.06 -7.16
N THR A 21 10.58 -2.97 -7.20
CA THR A 21 10.12 -1.65 -6.74
C THR A 21 9.73 -0.80 -7.95
N GLU A 22 8.78 0.12 -7.77
CA GLU A 22 8.31 1.02 -8.82
C GLU A 22 7.67 0.34 -10.05
N VAL A 23 6.95 -0.75 -9.83
CA VAL A 23 6.34 -1.54 -10.92
C VAL A 23 5.21 -0.74 -11.59
N PRO A 24 5.24 -0.55 -12.92
CA PRO A 24 4.19 0.15 -13.63
C PRO A 24 2.86 -0.63 -13.57
N VAL A 25 1.78 0.09 -13.29
CA VAL A 25 0.40 -0.40 -13.31
C VAL A 25 -0.50 0.58 -14.06
N ARG A 26 -1.69 0.13 -14.48
CA ARG A 26 -2.67 0.95 -15.22
C ARG A 26 -3.01 2.30 -14.57
N ARG A 27 -2.77 2.47 -13.27
CA ARG A 27 -3.04 3.70 -12.50
C ARG A 27 -1.78 4.35 -11.90
N GLY A 28 -0.58 4.09 -12.43
CA GLY A 28 0.67 4.70 -11.97
C GLY A 28 1.79 3.69 -11.76
N ARG A 29 2.59 3.85 -10.69
CA ARG A 29 3.57 2.85 -10.25
C ARG A 29 3.22 2.36 -8.85
N LEU A 30 3.36 1.05 -8.61
CA LEU A 30 3.31 0.46 -7.28
C LEU A 30 4.67 0.55 -6.62
N ASP A 31 4.68 0.81 -5.32
CA ASP A 31 5.94 0.96 -4.60
C ASP A 31 6.74 -0.33 -4.52
N ALA A 32 6.06 -1.46 -4.31
CA ALA A 32 6.66 -2.78 -4.32
C ALA A 32 5.66 -3.85 -4.79
N VAL A 33 6.13 -4.80 -5.60
CA VAL A 33 5.35 -5.95 -6.05
C VAL A 33 6.20 -7.20 -5.89
N THR A 34 5.59 -8.24 -5.34
CA THR A 34 6.13 -9.61 -5.36
C THR A 34 5.23 -10.48 -6.26
N PRO A 35 5.60 -11.74 -6.53
CA PRO A 35 4.76 -12.63 -7.33
C PRO A 35 3.31 -12.72 -6.81
N THR A 36 3.13 -12.72 -5.48
CA THR A 36 1.82 -12.87 -4.82
C THR A 36 1.24 -11.57 -4.25
N GLN A 37 2.06 -10.56 -3.98
CA GLN A 37 1.66 -9.37 -3.22
C GLN A 37 1.85 -8.07 -4.02
N ALA A 38 0.90 -7.15 -3.89
CA ALA A 38 1.07 -5.75 -4.24
C ALA A 38 1.17 -4.93 -2.95
N ILE A 39 2.19 -4.09 -2.84
CA ILE A 39 2.46 -3.28 -1.64
C ILE A 39 2.60 -1.82 -2.04
N GLU A 40 1.88 -0.97 -1.31
CA GLU A 40 1.91 0.48 -1.50
C GLU A 40 2.17 1.17 -0.16
N VAL A 41 3.01 2.19 -0.15
CA VAL A 41 3.46 2.86 1.08
C VAL A 41 3.01 4.32 1.04
N GLU A 42 2.02 4.67 1.86
CA GLU A 42 1.55 6.06 1.94
C GLU A 42 1.84 6.66 3.32
N ARG A 43 2.64 7.74 3.35
CA ARG A 43 3.18 8.31 4.60
C ARG A 43 2.57 9.63 5.02
N SER A 44 1.87 10.32 4.12
CA SER A 44 1.33 11.65 4.40
C SER A 44 0.12 11.62 5.32
N GLY A 45 -0.57 10.47 5.42
CA GLY A 45 -1.83 10.33 6.17
C GLY A 45 -2.99 11.11 5.54
N ARG A 46 -2.81 11.63 4.32
CA ARG A 46 -3.83 12.35 3.55
C ARG A 46 -4.82 11.37 2.92
N MET A 47 -6.10 11.61 3.12
CA MET A 47 -7.16 10.70 2.66
C MET A 47 -7.16 10.54 1.13
N ASP A 48 -7.00 11.63 0.38
CA ASP A 48 -6.89 11.62 -1.09
C ASP A 48 -5.80 10.68 -1.60
N ARG A 49 -4.65 10.66 -0.91
CA ARG A 49 -3.53 9.79 -1.27
C ARG A 49 -3.73 8.36 -0.83
N LEU A 50 -4.35 8.13 0.33
CA LEU A 50 -4.69 6.79 0.81
C LEU A 50 -5.68 6.10 -0.14
N GLU A 51 -6.68 6.83 -0.62
CA GLU A 51 -7.63 6.32 -1.61
C GLU A 51 -6.96 6.06 -2.95
N HIS A 52 -6.08 6.97 -3.40
CA HIS A 52 -5.30 6.75 -4.61
C HIS A 52 -4.41 5.50 -4.50
N ALA A 53 -3.74 5.31 -3.36
CA ALA A 53 -2.94 4.12 -3.06
C ALA A 53 -3.78 2.84 -3.09
N ALA A 54 -4.96 2.84 -2.46
CA ALA A 54 -5.88 1.72 -2.52
C ALA A 54 -6.36 1.42 -3.95
N ALA A 55 -6.62 2.46 -4.75
CA ALA A 55 -6.98 2.29 -6.16
C ALA A 55 -5.84 1.67 -6.99
N LYS A 56 -4.58 2.01 -6.71
CA LYS A 56 -3.41 1.35 -7.34
C LYS A 56 -3.32 -0.11 -6.95
N LEU A 57 -3.51 -0.43 -5.67
CA LEU A 57 -3.56 -1.81 -5.19
C LEU A 57 -4.67 -2.62 -5.87
N LYS A 58 -5.85 -2.02 -6.09
CA LYS A 58 -6.94 -2.64 -6.86
C LYS A 58 -6.53 -2.94 -8.30
N ALA A 59 -5.89 -1.99 -8.95
CA ALA A 59 -5.46 -2.10 -10.35
C ALA A 59 -4.32 -3.11 -10.56
N SER A 60 -3.61 -3.50 -9.50
CA SER A 60 -2.55 -4.51 -9.55
C SER A 60 -3.04 -5.90 -9.95
N GLY A 61 -4.31 -6.22 -9.69
CA GLY A 61 -4.86 -7.56 -9.90
C GLY A 61 -4.26 -8.65 -9.00
N LYS A 62 -3.36 -8.31 -8.08
CA LYS A 62 -2.70 -9.28 -7.19
C LYS A 62 -3.67 -9.80 -6.12
N PRO A 63 -3.56 -11.08 -5.73
CA PRO A 63 -4.42 -11.65 -4.70
C PRO A 63 -4.21 -10.94 -3.37
N GLU A 64 -2.96 -10.80 -2.93
CA GLU A 64 -2.64 -10.10 -1.69
C GLU A 64 -2.33 -8.63 -1.95
N LYS A 65 -3.02 -7.74 -1.25
CA LYS A 65 -2.89 -6.28 -1.38
C LYS A 65 -2.56 -5.69 -0.02
N ILE A 66 -1.49 -4.92 0.07
CA ILE A 66 -0.99 -4.40 1.34
C ILE A 66 -0.79 -2.89 1.25
N LEU A 67 -1.48 -2.15 2.11
CA LEU A 67 -1.29 -0.71 2.26
C LEU A 67 -0.49 -0.43 3.54
N GLN A 68 0.75 0.03 3.40
CA GLN A 68 1.64 0.39 4.50
C GLN A 68 1.52 1.88 4.84
N VAL A 69 1.25 2.19 6.11
CA VAL A 69 1.02 3.58 6.57
C VAL A 69 1.62 3.83 7.96
N PRO A 70 1.84 5.10 8.36
CA PRO A 70 2.14 5.43 9.75
C PRO A 70 1.08 4.88 10.69
N GLN A 71 1.48 4.40 11.88
CA GLN A 71 0.55 3.76 12.82
C GLN A 71 -0.67 4.64 13.17
N LYS A 72 -0.45 5.96 13.28
CA LYS A 72 -1.51 6.94 13.59
C LYS A 72 -2.58 7.06 12.48
N ASP A 73 -2.26 6.68 11.25
CA ASP A 73 -3.13 6.82 10.08
C ASP A 73 -3.74 5.48 9.64
N MET A 74 -3.55 4.40 10.41
CA MET A 74 -4.09 3.07 10.06
C MET A 74 -5.62 3.07 9.92
N GLN A 75 -6.35 3.82 10.75
CA GLN A 75 -7.82 3.87 10.64
C GLN A 75 -8.27 4.52 9.32
N LYS A 76 -7.67 5.66 8.97
CA LYS A 76 -7.93 6.33 7.69
C LYS A 76 -7.62 5.44 6.49
N ALA A 77 -6.54 4.66 6.59
CA ALA A 77 -6.16 3.71 5.54
C ALA A 77 -7.18 2.57 5.38
N ILE A 78 -7.75 2.08 6.49
CA ILE A 78 -8.85 1.09 6.45
C ILE A 78 -10.07 1.70 5.76
N GLU A 79 -10.45 2.93 6.13
CA GLU A 79 -11.56 3.64 5.50
C GLU A 79 -11.33 3.85 4.00
N ALA A 80 -10.13 4.26 3.60
CA ALA A 80 -9.77 4.44 2.19
C ALA A 80 -9.87 3.14 1.38
N MET A 81 -9.40 2.01 1.94
CA MET A 81 -9.54 0.70 1.29
C MET A 81 -11.01 0.29 1.14
N LYS A 82 -11.84 0.53 2.17
CA LYS A 82 -13.29 0.30 2.11
C LYS A 82 -13.97 1.16 1.05
N ASN A 83 -13.67 2.46 1.01
CA ASN A 83 -14.23 3.41 0.04
C ASN A 83 -13.93 2.97 -1.40
N GLN A 84 -12.72 2.48 -1.65
CA GLN A 84 -12.30 1.99 -2.96
C GLN A 84 -12.79 0.56 -3.27
N ARG A 85 -13.50 -0.08 -2.32
CA ARG A 85 -13.96 -1.48 -2.37
C ARG A 85 -12.82 -2.44 -2.67
N VAL A 86 -11.73 -2.29 -1.91
CA VAL A 86 -10.50 -3.08 -2.03
C VAL A 86 -10.34 -3.93 -0.79
N GLU A 87 -10.29 -5.24 -0.97
CA GLU A 87 -9.87 -6.16 0.07
C GLU A 87 -8.35 -6.17 0.21
N GLY A 88 -7.86 -6.40 1.41
CA GLY A 88 -6.43 -6.54 1.65
C GLY A 88 -6.05 -6.22 3.09
N THR A 89 -4.78 -5.90 3.30
CA THR A 89 -4.21 -5.73 4.63
C THR A 89 -3.63 -4.33 4.78
N VAL A 90 -4.07 -3.60 5.80
CA VAL A 90 -3.42 -2.38 6.25
C VAL A 90 -2.33 -2.75 7.25
N LYS A 91 -1.10 -2.30 7.04
CA LYS A 91 0.04 -2.60 7.93
C LYS A 91 0.73 -1.30 8.35
N ASN A 92 1.26 -1.24 9.56
CA ASN A 92 2.09 -0.09 9.95
C ASN A 92 3.50 -0.17 9.32
N LEU A 93 4.20 0.96 9.22
CA LEU A 93 5.55 1.02 8.62
C LEU A 93 6.60 0.13 9.33
N SER A 94 6.45 -0.14 10.63
CA SER A 94 7.33 -1.06 11.37
C SER A 94 6.99 -2.53 11.15
N GLY A 95 5.82 -2.81 10.56
CA GLY A 95 5.33 -4.15 10.30
C GLY A 95 4.81 -4.92 11.52
N THR A 96 4.74 -4.28 12.69
CA THR A 96 4.33 -4.90 13.96
C THR A 96 2.82 -4.94 14.18
N LYS A 97 2.06 -4.08 13.48
CA LYS A 97 0.60 -4.04 13.56
C LYS A 97 0.00 -4.14 12.17
N SER A 98 -1.07 -4.92 12.05
CA SER A 98 -1.84 -5.06 10.82
C SER A 98 -3.32 -5.22 11.11
N LYS A 99 -4.15 -4.86 10.13
CA LYS A 99 -5.58 -5.11 10.13
C LYS A 99 -6.02 -5.55 8.74
N HIS A 100 -6.74 -6.66 8.68
CA HIS A 100 -7.36 -7.12 7.44
C HIS A 100 -8.65 -6.33 7.17
N VAL A 101 -8.84 -5.94 5.91
CA VAL A 101 -10.03 -5.28 5.39
C VAL A 101 -10.68 -6.25 4.42
N SER A 102 -11.85 -6.77 4.80
CA SER A 102 -12.68 -7.57 3.91
C SER A 102 -13.43 -6.66 2.92
N LYS A 103 -13.69 -7.20 1.73
CA LYS A 103 -14.63 -6.58 0.80
C LYS A 103 -16.00 -6.58 1.49
N GLY A 104 -16.52 -5.40 1.85
CA GLY A 104 -17.91 -5.28 2.27
C GLY A 104 -18.80 -5.78 1.13
N VAL A 105 -19.72 -6.69 1.46
CA VAL A 105 -20.76 -7.21 0.56
C VAL A 105 -21.60 -6.06 0.02
#